data_AF-A0A7C7YGI3-F1
#
_entry.id   AF-A0A7C7YGI3-F1
#
_cell.length_a   1.000
_cell.length_b   1.000
_cell.length_c   1.000
_cell.angle_alpha   90.00
_cell.angle_beta   90.00
_cell.angle_gamma   90.00
#
_symmetry.space_group_name_H-M   'P 1'
#
loop_
_entity.id
_entity.type
_entity.pdbx_description
1 polymer ?
#
loop_
_entity_poly.entity_id
_entity_poly.type
_entity_poly.pdbx_seq_one_letter_code
_entity_poly.pdbx_strand_id
1 'polypeptide(L)'
;MSGQRFHIRTYGCQMNVHDSDKLANLLYHSGLTAAATEDAADVLVINTCSIRDKAENQLYSDLGALRDWKDASPSRVIGVGGCVAQQVGDSLLKRFPHLDFVFGTHNLRLVPS
;
A
#
# COMPACT_ATOMS: atom_id res chain seq x y z
N MET A 1 5.46 -5.31 16.33
CA MET A 1 5.97 -5.73 15.01
C MET A 1 7.47 -5.41 14.87
N SER A 2 8.29 -5.76 15.87
CA SER A 2 9.71 -5.37 15.86
C SER A 2 10.49 -6.18 14.83
N GLY A 3 11.07 -5.52 13.82
CA GLY A 3 11.96 -6.13 12.84
C GLY A 3 11.35 -6.42 11.46
N GLN A 4 10.07 -6.12 11.26
CA GLN A 4 9.45 -6.21 9.92
C GLN A 4 9.89 -5.04 9.04
N ARG A 5 9.98 -5.30 7.73
CA ARG A 5 10.38 -4.31 6.74
C ARG A 5 9.22 -3.88 5.87
N PHE A 6 9.14 -2.61 5.51
CA PHE A 6 8.09 -2.07 4.66
C PHE A 6 8.63 -1.48 3.36
N HIS A 7 7.82 -1.51 2.29
CA HIS A 7 8.09 -0.83 1.04
C HIS A 7 6.85 -0.06 0.59
N ILE A 8 7.03 1.16 0.07
CA ILE A 8 5.92 2.00 -0.41
C ILE A 8 6.10 2.26 -1.91
N ARG A 9 5.18 1.75 -2.72
CA ARG A 9 5.06 2.11 -4.13
C ARG A 9 4.22 3.38 -4.25
N THR A 10 4.80 4.44 -4.78
CA THR A 10 4.11 5.73 -4.93
C THR A 10 3.82 6.00 -6.40
N TYR A 11 2.54 6.13 -6.74
CA TYR A 11 2.08 6.47 -8.09
C TYR A 11 1.31 7.79 -8.06
N GLY A 12 1.71 8.76 -8.89
CA GLY A 12 0.93 9.98 -9.07
C GLY A 12 1.70 11.29 -9.03
N CYS A 13 1.34 12.17 -8.10
CA CYS A 13 1.84 13.54 -8.01
C CYS A 13 2.62 13.82 -6.71
N GLN A 14 3.10 15.05 -6.56
CA GLN A 14 3.84 15.50 -5.37
C GLN A 14 3.06 15.31 -4.07
N MET A 15 1.73 15.37 -4.09
CA MET A 15 0.92 15.09 -2.89
C MET A 15 1.05 13.63 -2.43
N ASN A 16 1.10 12.67 -3.36
CA ASN A 16 1.30 11.27 -2.97
C ASN A 16 2.72 11.01 -2.45
N VAL A 17 3.73 11.74 -2.93
CA VAL A 17 5.08 11.68 -2.36
C VAL A 17 5.03 12.13 -0.89
N HIS A 18 4.44 13.30 -0.63
CA HIS A 18 4.27 13.81 0.73
C HIS A 18 3.44 12.88 1.63
N ASP A 19 2.37 12.28 1.10
CA ASP A 19 1.57 11.33 1.86
C ASP A 19 2.30 10.01 2.10
N SER A 20 3.15 9.58 1.15
CA SER A 20 4.04 8.43 1.34
C SER A 20 5.10 8.70 2.42
N ASP A 21 5.62 9.92 2.53
CA ASP A 21 6.54 10.29 3.61
C ASP A 21 5.86 10.24 4.99
N LYS A 22 4.61 10.71 5.08
CA LYS A 22 3.80 10.56 6.31
C LYS A 22 3.55 9.10 6.65
N LEU A 23 3.18 8.29 5.65
CA LEU A 23 2.96 6.86 5.81
C LEU A 23 4.23 6.15 6.29
N ALA A 24 5.38 6.46 5.69
CA ALA A 24 6.68 5.92 6.10
C ALA A 24 6.96 6.27 7.56
N ASN A 25 6.74 7.53 7.95
CA ASN A 25 6.89 7.96 9.34
C ASN A 25 6.02 7.15 10.29
N LEU A 26 4.74 6.90 9.97
CA LEU A 26 3.88 6.08 10.81
C LEU A 26 4.41 4.65 10.96
N LEU A 27 4.82 4.03 9.86
CA LEU A 27 5.38 2.67 9.87
C LEU A 27 6.68 2.60 10.70
N TYR A 28 7.52 3.63 10.64
CA TYR A 28 8.69 3.74 11.51
C TYR A 28 8.32 3.82 12.99
N HIS A 29 7.30 4.60 13.36
CA HIS A 29 6.84 4.71 14.75
C HIS A 29 6.26 3.40 15.28
N SER A 30 5.75 2.54 14.40
CA SER A 30 5.30 1.17 14.69
C SER A 30 6.43 0.14 14.79
N GLY A 31 7.68 0.57 14.62
CA GLY A 31 8.87 -0.27 14.75
C GLY A 31 9.24 -1.06 13.49
N LEU A 32 8.65 -0.72 12.34
CA LEU A 32 9.07 -1.25 11.05
C LEU A 32 10.23 -0.44 10.48
N THR A 33 10.97 -1.03 9.55
CA THR A 33 12.09 -0.37 8.85
C THR A 33 11.89 -0.40 7.34
N ALA A 34 12.45 0.54 6.60
CA ALA A 34 12.30 0.53 5.14
C ALA A 34 13.08 -0.63 4.50
N ALA A 35 12.42 -1.36 3.60
CA ALA A 35 13.03 -2.33 2.71
C ALA A 35 13.56 -1.64 1.45
N ALA A 36 14.77 -2.02 1.02
CA ALA A 36 15.36 -1.54 -0.23
C ALA A 36 14.58 -2.00 -1.47
N THR A 37 13.90 -3.15 -1.37
CA THR A 37 13.11 -3.74 -2.45
C THR A 37 11.79 -4.29 -1.92
N GLU A 38 10.83 -4.49 -2.81
CA GLU A 38 9.56 -5.14 -2.49
C GLU A 38 9.72 -6.58 -2.00
N ASP A 39 10.61 -7.35 -2.62
CA ASP A 39 10.82 -8.75 -2.23
C ASP A 39 11.39 -8.88 -0.81
N ALA A 40 12.11 -7.85 -0.37
CA ALA A 40 12.63 -7.75 0.98
C ALA A 40 11.57 -7.26 1.99
N ALA A 41 10.41 -6.77 1.56
CA ALA A 41 9.40 -6.26 2.46
C ALA A 41 8.52 -7.38 3.03
N ASP A 42 8.07 -7.16 4.26
CA ASP A 42 6.97 -7.87 4.90
C ASP A 42 5.67 -7.08 4.74
N VAL A 43 5.76 -5.76 4.60
CA VAL A 43 4.60 -4.88 4.39
C VAL A 43 4.80 -4.07 3.11
N LEU A 44 3.88 -4.19 2.16
CA LEU A 44 3.88 -3.42 0.92
C LEU A 44 2.67 -2.49 0.90
N VAL A 45 2.89 -1.20 0.66
CA VAL A 45 1.80 -0.24 0.48
C VAL A 45 1.86 0.41 -0.89
N ILE A 46 0.77 0.34 -1.65
CA ILE A 46 0.60 1.06 -2.90
C ILE A 46 -0.16 2.36 -2.62
N ASN A 47 0.51 3.51 -2.69
CA ASN A 47 -0.10 4.82 -2.56
C ASN A 47 -0.32 5.45 -3.94
N THR A 48 -1.56 5.63 -4.36
CA THR A 48 -1.90 6.02 -5.75
C THR A 48 -2.80 7.25 -5.86
N CYS A 49 -2.60 8.05 -6.91
CA CYS A 49 -3.40 9.24 -7.24
C CYS A 49 -4.45 8.96 -8.31
N SER A 50 -5.59 9.63 -8.25
CA SER A 50 -6.67 9.49 -9.23
C SER A 50 -6.59 10.48 -10.40
N ILE A 51 -5.65 11.43 -10.38
CA ILE A 51 -5.57 12.50 -11.38
C ILE A 51 -5.03 12.04 -12.74
N ARG A 52 -4.46 10.84 -12.82
CA ARG A 52 -3.91 10.29 -14.05
C ARG A 52 -4.91 9.32 -14.66
N ASP A 53 -5.09 9.42 -15.97
CA ASP A 53 -5.82 8.41 -16.73
C ASP A 53 -5.24 7.02 -16.46
N LYS A 54 -6.12 6.03 -16.29
CA LYS A 54 -5.76 4.62 -16.05
C LYS A 54 -5.07 4.33 -14.70
N ALA A 55 -5.04 5.26 -13.75
CA ALA A 55 -4.48 4.99 -12.42
C ALA A 55 -5.11 3.77 -11.74
N GLU A 56 -6.43 3.59 -11.89
CA GLU A 56 -7.17 2.43 -11.40
C GLU A 56 -6.75 1.13 -12.11
N ASN A 57 -6.60 1.15 -13.44
CA ASN A 57 -6.16 -0.02 -14.20
C ASN A 57 -4.72 -0.43 -13.85
N GLN A 58 -3.84 0.55 -13.59
CA GLN A 58 -2.49 0.28 -13.11
C GLN A 58 -2.52 -0.38 -11.74
N LEU A 59 -3.32 0.17 -10.80
CA LEU A 59 -3.51 -0.41 -9.47
C LEU A 59 -4.00 -1.87 -9.57
N TYR A 60 -4.97 -2.15 -10.44
CA TYR A 60 -5.46 -3.52 -10.65
C TYR A 60 -4.41 -4.46 -11.21
N SER A 61 -3.57 -3.97 -12.12
CA SER A 61 -2.47 -4.76 -12.68
C SER A 61 -1.43 -5.10 -11.61
N ASP A 62 -1.08 -4.11 -10.78
CA ASP A 62 -0.13 -4.29 -9.66
C ASP A 62 -0.69 -5.27 -8.63
N LEU A 63 -1.95 -5.11 -8.22
CA LEU A 63 -2.60 -6.03 -7.28
C LEU A 63 -2.69 -7.46 -7.84
N GLY A 64 -2.93 -7.62 -9.14
CA GLY A 64 -2.90 -8.92 -9.79
C GLY A 64 -1.52 -9.60 -9.70
N ALA A 65 -0.44 -8.84 -9.91
CA ALA A 65 0.93 -9.35 -9.83
C ALA A 65 1.36 -9.68 -8.38
N LEU A 66 0.81 -9.00 -7.39
CA LEU A 66 1.16 -9.21 -5.97
C LEU A 66 0.57 -10.49 -5.35
N ARG A 67 -0.26 -11.23 -6.08
CA ARG A 67 -0.80 -12.50 -5.59
C ARG A 67 0.33 -13.49 -5.26
N ASP A 68 1.26 -13.67 -6.19
CA ASP A 68 2.39 -14.60 -5.99
C ASP A 68 3.31 -14.12 -4.87
N TRP A 69 3.48 -12.80 -4.72
CA TRP A 69 4.24 -12.22 -3.62
C TRP A 69 3.59 -12.51 -2.25
N LYS A 70 2.26 -12.41 -2.13
CA LYS A 70 1.53 -12.79 -0.91
C LYS A 70 1.61 -14.29 -0.64
N ASP A 71 1.41 -15.10 -1.68
CA ASP A 71 1.40 -16.57 -1.56
C ASP A 71 2.78 -17.13 -1.14
N ALA A 72 3.87 -16.44 -1.50
CA ALA A 72 5.23 -16.81 -1.09
C ALA A 72 5.49 -16.66 0.43
N SER A 73 4.72 -15.81 1.14
CA SER A 73 4.79 -15.72 2.60
C SER A 73 3.48 -15.22 3.19
N PRO A 74 2.71 -16.06 3.89
CA PRO A 74 1.41 -15.67 4.47
C PRO A 74 1.48 -14.55 5.52
N SER A 75 2.67 -14.30 6.08
CA SER A 75 2.91 -13.20 7.02
C SER A 75 3.03 -11.82 6.36
N ARG A 76 3.17 -11.79 5.02
CA ARG A 76 3.24 -10.53 4.28
C ARG A 76 1.92 -9.79 4.34
N VAL A 77 1.98 -8.47 4.23
CA VAL A 77 0.81 -7.59 4.28
C VAL A 77 0.82 -6.66 3.07
N ILE A 78 -0.33 -6.50 2.42
CA ILE A 78 -0.55 -5.58 1.29
C ILE A 78 -1.59 -4.55 1.72
N GLY A 79 -1.25 -3.27 1.56
CA GLY A 79 -2.14 -2.14 1.76
C GLY A 79 -2.27 -1.28 0.50
N VAL A 80 -3.44 -0.67 0.30
CA VAL A 80 -3.64 0.34 -0.76
C VAL A 80 -4.11 1.65 -0.16
N GLY A 81 -3.42 2.73 -0.53
CA GLY A 81 -3.63 4.10 -0.07
C GLY A 81 -3.88 5.10 -1.19
N GLY A 82 -4.34 6.29 -0.81
CA GLY A 82 -4.40 7.46 -1.71
C GLY A 82 -5.77 7.71 -2.34
N CYS A 83 -5.81 8.55 -3.38
CA CYS A 83 -7.07 9.06 -3.96
C CYS A 83 -7.89 7.96 -4.65
N VAL A 84 -7.24 7.02 -5.37
CA VAL A 84 -7.96 5.90 -5.99
C VAL A 84 -8.54 4.99 -4.91
N ALA A 85 -7.78 4.74 -3.84
CA ALA A 85 -8.23 3.97 -2.69
C ALA A 85 -9.47 4.60 -2.03
N GLN A 86 -9.49 5.94 -1.93
CA GLN A 86 -10.63 6.70 -1.42
C GLN A 86 -11.88 6.60 -2.30
N GLN A 87 -11.71 6.48 -3.63
CA GLN A 87 -12.81 6.39 -4.59
C GLN A 87 -13.38 4.97 -4.71
N VAL A 88 -12.50 3.97 -4.82
CA VAL A 88 -12.86 2.56 -5.05
C VAL A 88 -13.20 1.85 -3.74
N GLY A 89 -12.51 2.22 -2.65
CA GLY A 89 -12.79 1.76 -1.29
C GLY A 89 -12.79 0.24 -1.14
N ASP A 90 -13.72 -0.26 -0.34
CA ASP A 90 -13.84 -1.68 0.03
C ASP A 90 -14.11 -2.61 -1.15
N SER A 91 -14.50 -2.08 -2.32
CA SER A 91 -14.63 -2.92 -3.52
C SER A 91 -13.29 -3.52 -3.97
N LEU A 92 -12.16 -2.89 -3.60
CA LEU A 92 -10.82 -3.47 -3.77
C LEU A 92 -10.65 -4.76 -2.97
N LEU A 93 -11.06 -4.78 -1.70
CA LEU A 93 -10.96 -5.96 -0.83
C LEU A 93 -11.83 -7.11 -1.35
N LYS A 94 -13.00 -6.81 -1.92
CA LYS A 94 -13.88 -7.81 -2.54
C LYS A 94 -13.27 -8.40 -3.82
N ARG A 95 -12.56 -7.57 -4.60
CA ARG A 95 -11.97 -7.96 -5.89
C ARG A 95 -10.63 -8.66 -5.74
N PHE A 96 -9.85 -8.29 -4.72
CA PHE A 96 -8.51 -8.82 -4.45
C PHE A 96 -8.46 -9.34 -3.01
N PRO A 97 -8.86 -10.61 -2.76
CA PRO A 97 -8.95 -11.16 -1.40
C PRO A 97 -7.61 -11.26 -0.65
N HIS A 98 -6.48 -11.15 -1.36
CA HIS A 98 -5.13 -11.10 -0.78
C HIS A 98 -4.72 -9.71 -0.29
N LEU A 99 -5.55 -8.69 -0.53
CA LEU A 99 -5.36 -7.34 0.00
C LEU A 99 -5.84 -7.28 1.46
N ASP A 100 -4.98 -6.81 2.35
CA ASP A 100 -5.28 -6.81 3.79
C ASP A 100 -6.05 -5.57 4.23
N PHE A 101 -5.72 -4.40 3.66
CA PHE A 101 -6.38 -3.15 4.03
C PHE A 101 -6.36 -2.08 2.93
N VAL A 102 -7.31 -1.17 3.03
CA VAL A 102 -7.47 0.00 2.15
C VAL A 102 -7.66 1.23 3.02
N PHE A 103 -6.99 2.34 2.67
CA PHE A 103 -7.18 3.61 3.36
C PHE A 103 -7.22 4.78 2.38
N GLY A 104 -8.13 5.73 2.63
CA GLY A 104 -8.20 6.97 1.86
C GLY A 104 -7.18 8.02 2.32
N THR A 105 -7.13 9.14 1.61
CA THR A 105 -6.20 10.26 1.88
C THR A 105 -6.40 10.93 3.26
N HIS A 106 -7.56 10.73 3.90
CA HIS A 106 -7.89 11.29 5.20
C HIS A 106 -7.75 10.30 6.37
N ASN A 107 -7.45 9.02 6.09
CA ASN A 107 -7.57 7.92 7.05
C ASN A 107 -6.27 7.09 7.21
N LEU A 108 -5.13 7.77 7.44
CA LEU A 108 -3.87 7.11 7.79
C LEU A 108 -3.90 6.28 9.11
N ARG A 109 -5.00 6.38 9.88
CA ARG A 109 -5.23 5.65 11.14
C ARG A 109 -5.44 4.13 10.98
N LEU A 110 -5.60 3.63 9.76
CA LEU A 110 -5.83 2.20 9.47
C LEU A 110 -4.55 1.43 9.12
N VAL A 111 -3.41 2.11 9.11
CA VAL A 111 -2.11 1.48 8.91
C VAL A 111 -1.75 0.67 10.16
N PRO A 112 -1.23 -0.56 10.03
CA PRO A 112 -0.87 -1.39 11.18
C PRO A 112 0.05 -0.61 12.13
N SER A 113 -0.33 -0.54 13.41
CA SER A 113 0.43 0.15 14.46
C SER A 113 1.21 -0.79 15.37
#